data_AF-F1YWI9-F1
#
_entry.id   AF-F1YWI9-F1
#
_cell.length_a   1.000
_cell.length_b   1.000
_cell.length_c   1.000
_cell.angle_alpha   90.00
_cell.angle_beta   90.00
_cell.angle_gamma   90.00
#
_symmetry.space_group_name_H-M   'P 1'
#
loop_
_entity.id
_entity.type
_entity.pdbx_description
1 polymer ?
#
loop_
_entity_poly.entity_id
_entity_poly.type
_entity_poly.pdbx_seq_one_letter_code
_entity_poly.pdbx_strand_id
1 'polypeptide(L)'
;MNLYCGALSAITVIQTIFPSWKATHVGRAGTAVVLSGLSLLIALGTEANFMEEYTNFILLLLYVMVPWTAINLADFYLIRHGEYDVASFFRADGGIYGRYCWPALSAYVFGILIQIPFVSNGLYTGPIATMLGGADISWIVGLIFVTVFYVWLMRHERHTQPVAGSAE
;
A
#
# COMPACT_ATOMS: atom_id res chain seq x y z
N MET A 1 20.51 -2.72 -1.54
CA MET A 1 19.33 -1.82 -1.62
C MET A 1 18.19 -2.31 -0.72
N ASN A 2 17.77 -3.58 -0.82
CA ASN A 2 16.68 -4.16 -0.02
C ASN A 2 16.91 -4.11 1.50
N LEU A 3 18.13 -4.42 1.97
CA LEU A 3 18.47 -4.38 3.40
C LEU A 3 18.40 -2.97 4.00
N TYR A 4 18.72 -1.94 3.20
CA TYR A 4 18.72 -0.54 3.62
C TYR A 4 17.29 0.00 3.76
N CYS A 5 16.43 -0.27 2.77
CA CYS A 5 15.01 0.08 2.83
C CYS A 5 14.29 -0.64 3.99
N GLY A 6 14.59 -1.94 4.18
CA GLY A 6 14.08 -2.73 5.29
C GLY A 6 14.52 -2.18 6.65
N ALA A 7 15.81 -1.83 6.80
CA ALA A 7 16.32 -1.26 8.04
C ALA A 7 15.69 0.11 8.37
N LEU A 8 15.56 1.01 7.39
CA LEU A 8 14.93 2.33 7.61
C LEU A 8 13.44 2.22 7.94
N SER A 9 12.70 1.33 7.26
CA SER A 9 11.27 1.12 7.52
C SER A 9 11.04 0.53 8.92
N ALA A 10 11.86 -0.47 9.31
CA ALA A 10 11.80 -1.05 10.64
C ALA A 10 12.11 -0.03 11.73
N ILE A 11 13.14 0.80 11.54
CA ILE A 11 13.49 1.87 12.48
C ILE A 11 12.34 2.88 12.62
N THR A 12 11.70 3.26 11.51
CA THR A 12 10.59 4.23 11.51
C THR A 12 9.36 3.68 12.24
N VAL A 13 9.01 2.40 12.03
CA VAL A 13 7.91 1.73 12.75
C VAL A 13 8.22 1.66 14.25
N ILE A 14 9.44 1.26 14.62
CA ILE A 14 9.87 1.19 16.01
C ILE A 14 9.82 2.57 16.68
N GLN A 15 10.22 3.64 15.99
CA GLN A 15 10.16 5.01 16.51
C GLN A 15 8.72 5.54 16.61
N THR A 16 7.83 5.10 15.73
CA THR A 16 6.40 5.45 15.78
C THR A 16 5.71 4.82 16.98
N ILE A 17 6.06 3.57 17.32
CA ILE A 17 5.47 2.84 18.46
C ILE A 17 6.16 3.22 19.78
N PHE A 18 7.46 3.53 19.77
CA PHE A 18 8.24 3.91 20.95
C PHE A 18 8.96 5.25 20.74
N PRO A 19 8.26 6.39 20.93
CA PRO A 19 8.80 7.74 20.67
C PRO A 19 10.02 8.13 21.51
N SER A 20 10.28 7.43 22.61
CA SER A 20 11.39 7.71 23.53
C SER A 20 12.73 7.07 23.12
N TRP A 21 12.76 6.23 22.08
CA TRP A 21 13.98 5.50 21.68
C TRP A 21 14.76 6.23 20.58
N LYS A 22 15.98 6.68 20.91
CA LYS A 22 16.91 7.29 19.94
C LYS A 22 17.78 6.20 19.31
N ALA A 23 17.70 6.04 17.98
CA ALA A 23 18.47 5.06 17.22
C ALA A 23 19.99 5.37 17.24
N THR A 24 20.69 4.92 18.28
CA THR A 24 22.16 4.93 18.36
C THR A 24 22.75 3.91 17.38
N HIS A 25 24.04 4.03 17.04
CA HIS A 25 24.78 3.16 16.09
C HIS A 25 24.59 1.64 16.37
N VAL A 26 24.46 1.27 17.65
CA VAL A 26 24.26 -0.11 18.11
C VAL A 26 22.84 -0.62 17.80
N GLY A 27 21.81 0.23 17.90
CA GLY A 27 20.44 -0.13 17.56
C GLY A 27 20.27 -0.44 16.07
N ARG A 28 20.93 0.34 15.21
CA ARG A 28 20.93 0.12 13.75
C ARG A 28 21.62 -1.19 13.37
N ALA A 29 22.77 -1.48 13.99
CA ALA A 29 23.49 -2.74 13.80
C ALA A 29 22.67 -3.94 14.29
N GLY A 30 22.02 -3.82 15.46
CA GLY A 30 21.13 -4.86 16.01
C GLY A 30 19.96 -5.19 15.08
N THR A 31 19.24 -4.19 14.57
CA THR A 31 18.16 -4.41 13.59
C THR A 31 18.67 -5.05 12.30
N ALA A 32 19.85 -4.66 11.81
CA ALA A 32 20.41 -5.25 10.60
C ALA A 32 20.79 -6.73 10.80
N VAL A 33 21.38 -7.08 11.95
CA VAL A 33 21.73 -8.46 12.29
C VAL A 33 20.48 -9.33 12.47
N VAL A 34 19.46 -8.82 13.16
CA VAL A 34 18.19 -9.55 13.36
C VAL A 34 17.48 -9.78 12.03
N LEU A 35 17.36 -8.76 11.17
CA LEU A 35 16.74 -8.90 9.85
C LEU A 35 17.53 -9.87 8.96
N SER A 36 18.86 -9.82 9.01
CA SER A 36 19.71 -10.72 8.24
C SER A 36 19.58 -12.17 8.73
N GLY A 37 19.55 -12.38 10.05
CA GLY A 37 19.35 -13.69 10.66
C GLY A 37 17.98 -14.28 10.34
N LEU A 38 16.92 -13.48 10.43
CA LEU A 38 15.57 -13.92 10.09
C LEU A 38 15.46 -14.28 8.59
N SER A 39 16.07 -13.46 7.73
CA SER A 39 16.11 -13.73 6.29
C SER A 39 16.87 -15.03 5.97
N LEU A 40 17.97 -15.30 6.68
CA LEU A 40 18.75 -16.52 6.52
C LEU A 40 17.97 -17.76 6.98
N LEU A 41 17.26 -17.67 8.11
CA LEU A 41 16.42 -18.76 8.62
C LEU A 41 15.28 -19.10 7.65
N ILE A 42 14.63 -18.07 7.08
CA ILE A 42 13.60 -18.27 6.05
C ILE A 42 14.22 -18.90 4.80
N ALA A 43 15.39 -18.43 4.35
CA ALA A 43 16.06 -18.98 3.17
C ALA A 43 16.41 -20.48 3.33
N LEU A 44 16.92 -20.87 4.50
CA LEU A 44 17.25 -22.27 4.82
C LEU A 44 15.99 -23.15 4.95
N GLY A 45 14.86 -22.58 5.38
CA GLY A 45 13.58 -23.29 5.48
C GLY A 45 12.87 -23.51 4.14
N THR A 46 13.22 -22.74 3.11
CA THR A 46 12.50 -22.70 1.83
C THR A 46 13.30 -23.32 0.67
N GLU A 47 14.43 -23.98 0.92
CA GLU A 47 15.34 -24.49 -0.14
C GLU A 47 14.67 -25.39 -1.20
N ALA A 48 13.65 -26.18 -0.82
CA ALA A 48 13.02 -27.12 -1.75
C ALA A 48 12.15 -26.44 -2.83
N ASN A 49 11.51 -25.30 -2.52
CA ASN A 49 10.56 -24.60 -3.41
C ASN A 49 10.84 -23.09 -3.49
N PHE A 50 12.09 -22.67 -3.29
CA PHE A 50 12.47 -21.26 -3.16
C PHE A 50 11.90 -20.36 -4.27
N MET A 51 11.98 -20.80 -5.53
CA MET A 51 11.52 -20.02 -6.67
C MET A 51 10.00 -19.78 -6.64
N GLU A 52 9.23 -20.80 -6.26
CA GLU A 52 7.77 -20.72 -6.18
C GLU A 52 7.34 -19.81 -5.03
N GLU A 53 7.91 -20.01 -3.84
CA GLU A 53 7.59 -19.21 -2.66
C GLU A 53 8.02 -17.75 -2.81
N TYR A 54 9.17 -17.51 -3.43
CA TYR A 54 9.63 -16.16 -3.77
C TYR A 54 8.65 -15.46 -4.73
N THR A 55 8.15 -16.20 -5.73
CA THR A 55 7.18 -15.68 -6.70
C THR A 55 5.84 -15.36 -6.01
N ASN A 56 5.33 -16.27 -5.17
CA ASN A 56 4.13 -16.06 -4.37
C ASN A 56 4.26 -14.84 -3.44
N PHE A 57 5.44 -14.64 -2.84
CA PHE A 57 5.71 -13.47 -2.01
C PHE A 57 5.68 -12.16 -2.80
N ILE A 58 6.33 -12.12 -3.97
CA ILE A 58 6.27 -10.93 -4.84
C ILE A 58 4.84 -10.65 -5.28
N LEU A 59 4.07 -11.68 -5.63
CA LEU A 59 2.69 -11.50 -6.08
C LEU A 59 1.80 -11.01 -4.93
N LEU A 60 2.02 -11.48 -3.70
CA LEU A 60 1.36 -10.92 -2.53
C LEU A 60 1.70 -9.44 -2.32
N LEU A 61 2.96 -9.05 -2.44
CA LEU A 61 3.36 -7.64 -2.40
C LEU A 61 2.72 -6.84 -3.55
N LEU A 62 2.63 -7.43 -4.74
CA LEU A 62 2.00 -6.79 -5.90
C LEU A 62 0.53 -6.48 -5.61
N TYR A 63 -0.24 -7.41 -5.04
CA TYR A 63 -1.67 -7.20 -4.75
C TYR A 63 -1.92 -6.10 -3.71
N VAL A 64 -0.97 -5.87 -2.82
CA VAL A 64 -0.99 -4.78 -1.82
C VAL A 64 -0.60 -3.45 -2.46
N MET A 65 0.34 -3.46 -3.41
CA MET A 65 0.88 -2.27 -4.07
C MET A 65 0.02 -1.76 -5.23
N VAL A 66 -0.68 -2.65 -5.95
CA VAL A 66 -1.61 -2.28 -7.04
C VAL A 66 -2.68 -1.29 -6.59
N PRO A 67 -3.49 -1.55 -5.54
CA PRO A 67 -4.55 -0.63 -5.13
C PRO A 67 -3.97 0.68 -4.59
N TRP A 68 -2.82 0.63 -3.90
CA TRP A 68 -2.12 1.84 -3.45
C TRP A 68 -1.70 2.72 -4.63
N THR A 69 -1.13 2.11 -5.67
CA THR A 69 -0.69 2.80 -6.89
C THR A 69 -1.89 3.37 -7.65
N ALA A 70 -2.99 2.62 -7.78
CA ALA A 70 -4.21 3.07 -8.43
C ALA A 70 -4.78 4.34 -7.78
N ILE A 71 -4.89 4.34 -6.44
CA ILE A 71 -5.38 5.50 -5.68
C ILE A 71 -4.45 6.68 -5.86
N ASN A 72 -3.13 6.48 -5.71
CA ASN A 72 -2.17 7.56 -5.80
C ASN A 72 -2.15 8.20 -7.20
N LEU A 73 -2.17 7.37 -8.24
CA LEU A 73 -2.21 7.82 -9.63
C LEU A 73 -3.52 8.56 -9.95
N ALA A 74 -4.65 8.02 -9.50
CA ALA A 74 -5.95 8.65 -9.69
C ALA A 74 -6.05 9.99 -8.95
N ASP A 75 -5.59 10.08 -7.71
CA ASP A 75 -5.58 11.32 -6.94
C ASP A 75 -4.70 12.38 -7.61
N PHE A 76 -3.48 12.00 -8.01
CA PHE A 76 -2.51 12.91 -8.61
C PHE A 76 -2.95 13.41 -9.99
N TYR A 77 -3.35 12.50 -10.90
CA TYR A 77 -3.63 12.87 -12.29
C TYR A 77 -5.08 13.26 -12.55
N LEU A 78 -6.07 12.63 -11.88
CA LEU A 78 -7.49 12.82 -12.21
C LEU A 78 -8.23 13.76 -11.25
N ILE A 79 -7.81 13.85 -9.98
CA ILE A 79 -8.54 14.63 -8.97
C ILE A 79 -7.85 15.97 -8.70
N ARG A 80 -6.56 15.93 -8.34
CA ARG A 80 -5.80 17.10 -7.88
C ARG A 80 -4.91 17.71 -8.95
N HIS A 81 -4.68 16.99 -10.05
CA HIS A 81 -3.87 17.45 -11.20
C HIS A 81 -2.50 18.01 -10.78
N GLY A 82 -1.89 17.44 -9.72
CA GLY A 82 -0.61 17.88 -9.17
C GLY A 82 -0.66 19.07 -8.20
N GLU A 83 -1.83 19.68 -7.94
CA GLU A 83 -1.98 20.76 -6.96
C GLU A 83 -2.24 20.20 -5.55
N TYR A 84 -1.19 20.23 -4.72
CA TYR A 84 -1.25 19.79 -3.33
C TYR A 84 -0.87 20.93 -2.37
N ASP A 85 -1.72 21.17 -1.37
CA ASP A 85 -1.34 22.00 -0.23
C ASP A 85 -0.39 21.23 0.72
N VAL A 86 0.91 21.47 0.56
CA VAL A 86 1.97 20.87 1.37
C VAL A 86 1.88 21.31 2.83
N ALA A 87 1.40 22.52 3.12
CA ALA A 87 1.31 23.03 4.49
C ALA A 87 0.31 22.20 5.30
N SER A 88 -0.79 21.77 4.68
CA SER A 88 -1.80 20.92 5.31
C SER A 88 -1.30 19.52 5.71
N PHE A 89 -0.26 18.98 5.06
CA PHE A 89 0.30 17.67 5.43
C PHE A 89 1.04 17.67 6.78
N PHE A 90 1.60 18.81 7.19
CA PHE A 90 2.36 18.93 8.44
C PHE A 90 1.51 19.38 9.63
N ARG A 91 0.23 19.73 9.40
CA ARG A 91 -0.66 20.17 10.49
C ARG A 91 -1.23 18.97 11.24
N ALA A 92 -1.27 19.06 12.57
CA ALA A 92 -1.76 17.99 13.46
C ALA A 92 -3.28 17.71 13.34
N ASP A 93 -4.02 18.63 12.71
CA ASP A 93 -5.44 18.49 12.37
C ASP A 93 -5.66 17.84 10.99
N GLY A 94 -4.61 17.69 10.17
CA GLY A 94 -4.68 17.19 8.80
C GLY A 94 -5.12 18.23 7.76
N GLY A 95 -5.33 19.49 8.16
CA GLY A 95 -5.72 20.59 7.29
C GLY A 95 -6.93 20.27 6.40
N ILE A 96 -6.83 20.63 5.12
CA ILE A 96 -7.90 20.45 4.11
C ILE A 96 -8.18 18.95 3.83
N TYR A 97 -7.26 18.05 4.20
CA TYR A 97 -7.36 16.61 3.98
C TYR A 97 -8.01 15.87 5.17
N GLY A 98 -8.12 16.53 6.33
CA GLY A 98 -8.52 15.88 7.58
C GLY A 98 -7.54 14.81 8.07
N ARG A 99 -7.82 14.21 9.22
CA ARG A 99 -6.96 13.16 9.81
C ARG A 99 -6.96 11.83 9.05
N TYR A 100 -8.07 11.52 8.38
CA TYR A 100 -8.26 10.25 7.68
C TYR A 100 -8.92 10.49 6.33
N CYS A 101 -8.26 10.05 5.26
CA CYS A 101 -8.85 10.03 3.92
C CYS A 101 -9.70 8.76 3.79
N TRP A 102 -10.94 8.81 4.30
CA TRP A 102 -11.91 7.71 4.20
C TRP A 102 -12.14 7.22 2.76
N PRO A 103 -12.11 8.09 1.73
CA PRO A 103 -12.20 7.63 0.35
C PRO A 103 -11.05 6.75 -0.08
N ALA A 104 -9.82 7.14 0.27
CA ALA A 104 -8.64 6.36 -0.05
C ALA A 104 -8.65 5.02 0.71
N LEU A 105 -9.01 5.04 2.00
CA LEU A 105 -9.04 3.82 2.82
C LEU A 105 -10.09 2.81 2.31
N SER A 106 -11.30 3.28 2.01
CA SER A 106 -12.36 2.42 1.48
C SER A 106 -12.04 1.91 0.08
N ALA A 107 -11.47 2.74 -0.80
CA ALA A 107 -11.00 2.29 -2.12
C ALA A 107 -9.87 1.26 -2.01
N TYR A 108 -9.00 1.38 -1.01
CA TYR A 108 -7.93 0.43 -0.77
C TYR A 108 -8.46 -0.93 -0.33
N VAL A 109 -9.37 -0.95 0.65
CA VAL A 109 -10.03 -2.19 1.12
C VAL A 109 -10.84 -2.82 -0.02
N PHE A 110 -11.60 -2.02 -0.77
CA PHE A 110 -12.34 -2.49 -1.94
C PHE A 110 -11.40 -3.10 -2.99
N GLY A 111 -10.25 -2.48 -3.23
CA GLY A 111 -9.22 -2.98 -4.13
C GLY A 111 -8.67 -4.34 -3.74
N ILE A 112 -8.42 -4.57 -2.46
CA ILE A 112 -7.99 -5.89 -1.98
C ILE A 112 -9.09 -6.92 -2.21
N LEU A 113 -10.34 -6.59 -1.86
CA LEU A 113 -11.47 -7.52 -1.99
C LEU A 113 -11.79 -7.89 -3.44
N ILE A 114 -11.76 -6.92 -4.35
CA ILE A 114 -12.08 -7.16 -5.76
C ILE A 114 -11.00 -7.98 -6.47
N GLN A 115 -9.74 -7.93 -6.00
CA GLN A 115 -8.64 -8.71 -6.58
C GLN A 115 -8.74 -10.20 -6.23
N ILE A 116 -9.20 -10.56 -5.02
CA ILE A 116 -9.28 -11.96 -4.53
C ILE A 116 -9.82 -12.95 -5.59
N PRO A 117 -10.96 -12.72 -6.26
CA PRO A 117 -11.48 -13.69 -7.24
C PRO A 117 -10.66 -13.83 -8.53
N PHE A 118 -9.76 -12.90 -8.83
CA PHE A 118 -8.95 -12.82 -10.05
C PHE A 118 -7.46 -13.17 -9.85
N VAL A 119 -7.06 -13.39 -8.60
CA VAL A 119 -5.70 -13.79 -8.24
C VAL A 119 -5.41 -15.21 -8.70
N SER A 120 -4.21 -15.43 -9.26
CA SER A 120 -3.73 -16.75 -9.65
C SER A 120 -2.29 -16.96 -9.18
N ASN A 121 -2.14 -17.57 -7.99
CA ASN A 121 -0.86 -17.93 -7.39
C ASN A 121 -0.80 -19.41 -7.02
N GLY A 122 0.40 -19.90 -6.71
CA GLY A 122 0.61 -21.28 -6.22
C GLY A 122 -0.14 -21.58 -4.91
N LEU A 123 -0.39 -20.57 -4.09
CA LEU A 123 -1.14 -20.69 -2.83
C LEU A 123 -2.66 -20.65 -3.01
N TYR A 124 -3.16 -19.90 -4.00
CA TYR A 124 -4.59 -19.66 -4.18
C TYR A 124 -4.88 -19.23 -5.63
N THR A 125 -5.83 -19.93 -6.26
CA THR A 125 -6.40 -19.55 -7.56
C THR A 125 -7.87 -19.22 -7.39
N GLY A 126 -8.24 -17.98 -7.70
CA GLY A 126 -9.61 -17.52 -7.63
C GLY A 126 -10.51 -18.16 -8.70
N PRO A 127 -11.84 -18.23 -8.47
CA PRO A 127 -12.78 -18.90 -9.37
C PRO A 127 -12.78 -18.33 -10.79
N ILE A 128 -12.57 -17.01 -10.94
CA ILE A 128 -12.51 -16.37 -12.26
C ILE A 128 -11.15 -16.66 -12.93
N ALA A 129 -10.06 -16.67 -12.16
CA ALA A 129 -8.74 -17.05 -12.67
C ALA A 129 -8.69 -18.50 -13.16
N THR A 130 -9.39 -19.43 -12.49
CA THR A 130 -9.54 -20.83 -12.93
C THR A 130 -10.23 -20.91 -14.30
N MET A 131 -11.27 -20.10 -14.53
CA MET A 131 -11.97 -20.07 -15.83
C MET A 131 -11.11 -19.50 -16.97
N LEU A 132 -10.10 -18.69 -16.64
CA LEU A 132 -9.17 -18.07 -17.59
C LEU A 132 -7.91 -18.92 -17.83
N GLY A 133 -7.88 -20.17 -17.35
CA GLY A 133 -6.74 -21.07 -17.54
C GLY A 133 -5.55 -20.76 -16.63
N GLY A 134 -5.79 -20.12 -15.48
CA GLY A 134 -4.75 -19.81 -14.50
C GLY A 134 -3.96 -18.53 -14.77
N ALA A 135 -4.41 -17.68 -15.70
CA ALA A 135 -3.82 -16.36 -15.93
C ALA A 135 -4.18 -15.38 -14.81
N ASP A 136 -3.18 -14.71 -14.23
CA ASP A 136 -3.40 -13.64 -13.26
C ASP A 136 -3.77 -12.32 -13.98
N ILE A 137 -5.02 -11.91 -13.83
CA ILE A 137 -5.54 -10.62 -14.31
C ILE A 137 -5.91 -9.66 -13.17
N SER A 138 -5.55 -10.02 -11.93
CA SER A 138 -5.90 -9.27 -10.73
C SER A 138 -5.35 -7.84 -10.76
N TRP A 139 -4.15 -7.64 -11.32
CA TRP A 139 -3.52 -6.33 -11.40
C TRP A 139 -4.29 -5.35 -12.31
N ILE A 140 -4.82 -5.81 -13.44
CA ILE A 140 -5.63 -4.99 -14.36
C ILE A 140 -6.95 -4.62 -13.70
N VAL A 141 -7.61 -5.63 -13.13
CA VAL A 141 -8.89 -5.45 -12.43
C VAL A 141 -8.71 -4.50 -11.25
N GLY A 142 -7.67 -4.70 -10.44
CA GLY A 142 -7.30 -3.84 -9.33
C GLY A 142 -7.09 -2.39 -9.78
N LEU A 143 -6.28 -2.14 -10.81
CA LEU A 143 -6.07 -0.79 -11.34
C LEU A 143 -7.37 -0.13 -11.80
N ILE A 144 -8.16 -0.81 -12.63
CA ILE A 144 -9.37 -0.21 -13.23
C ILE A 144 -10.44 0.03 -12.16
N PHE A 145 -10.81 -1.01 -11.41
CA PHE A 145 -11.92 -0.92 -10.46
C PHE A 145 -11.60 -0.01 -9.28
N VAL A 146 -10.36 -0.03 -8.76
CA VAL A 146 -9.96 0.89 -7.68
C VAL A 146 -9.95 2.33 -8.16
N THR A 147 -9.43 2.59 -9.37
CA THR A 147 -9.44 3.96 -9.94
C THR A 147 -10.86 4.48 -10.09
N VAL A 148 -11.75 3.69 -10.69
CA VAL A 148 -13.16 4.09 -10.89
C VAL A 148 -13.86 4.33 -9.56
N PHE A 149 -13.70 3.42 -8.60
CA PHE A 149 -14.33 3.52 -7.28
C PHE A 149 -13.80 4.73 -6.49
N TYR A 150 -12.48 4.95 -6.50
CA TYR A 150 -11.86 6.10 -5.84
C TYR A 150 -12.33 7.43 -6.44
N VAL A 151 -12.33 7.56 -7.78
CA VAL A 151 -12.79 8.77 -8.46
C VAL A 151 -14.27 9.03 -8.18
N TRP A 152 -15.10 7.97 -8.17
CA TRP A 152 -16.51 8.09 -7.83
C TRP A 152 -16.71 8.63 -6.41
N LEU A 153 -15.98 8.08 -5.44
CA LEU A 153 -16.09 8.48 -4.04
C LEU A 153 -15.60 9.91 -3.79
N MET A 154 -14.47 10.30 -4.40
CA MET A 154 -13.93 11.65 -4.31
C MET A 154 -14.85 12.70 -4.96
N ARG A 155 -15.56 12.34 -6.05
CA ARG A 155 -16.58 13.22 -6.65
C ARG A 155 -17.76 13.41 -5.72
N HIS A 156 -18.21 12.36 -5.03
CA HIS A 156 -19.31 12.45 -4.09
C HIS A 156 -18.97 13.28 -2.84
N GLU A 157 -17.74 13.17 -2.33
CA GLU A 157 -17.31 13.98 -1.17
C GLU A 157 -17.23 15.47 -1.46
N ARG A 158 -16.80 15.87 -2.67
CA ARG A 158 -16.80 17.29 -3.10
C ARG A 158 -18.19 17.92 -3.09
N HIS A 159 -19.27 17.14 -3.25
CA HIS A 159 -20.63 17.64 -3.17
C HIS A 159 -21.14 17.85 -1.73
N THR A 160 -20.50 17.19 -0.75
CA THR A 160 -20.88 17.27 0.67
C THR A 160 -20.08 18.28 1.49
N GLN A 161 -18.95 18.78 0.99
CA GLN A 161 -18.31 19.93 1.61
C GLN A 161 -18.98 21.21 1.10
N PRO A 162 -19.66 21.99 1.96
CA PRO A 162 -20.11 23.32 1.57
C PRO A 162 -18.87 24.10 1.18
N VAL A 163 -18.94 24.85 0.08
CA VAL A 163 -17.95 25.87 -0.28
C VAL A 163 -17.78 26.76 0.95
N ALA A 164 -16.74 26.50 1.75
CA ALA A 164 -16.38 27.36 2.86
C ALA A 164 -16.02 28.70 2.21
N GLY A 165 -16.83 29.69 2.53
CA GLY A 165 -16.98 30.93 1.79
C GLY A 165 -15.65 31.60 1.45
N SER A 166 -15.64 32.19 0.26
CA SER A 166 -15.08 33.51 0.05
C SER A 166 -15.41 34.39 1.27
N ALA A 167 -14.41 34.69 2.07
CA ALA A 167 -14.42 35.83 2.95
C ALA A 167 -13.20 36.67 2.56
N GLU A 168 -13.54 37.87 2.07
CA GLU A 168 -12.69 39.01 1.77
C GLU A 168 -11.67 39.34 2.88
#